data_AF-A0A9P9I9V4-F1
#
_entry.id   AF-A0A9P9I9V4-F1
#
_cell.length_a   1.000
_cell.length_b   1.000
_cell.length_c   1.000
_cell.angle_alpha   90.00
_cell.angle_beta   90.00
_cell.angle_gamma   90.00
#
_symmetry.space_group_name_H-M   'P 1'
#
loop_
_entity.id
_entity.type
_entity.pdbx_description
1 polymer ?
#
loop_
_entity_poly.entity_id
_entity_poly.type
_entity_poly.pdbx_seq_one_letter_code
_entity_poly.pdbx_strand_id
1 'polypeptide(L)'
;MSSTYPSVDSLSASLASQWNPHATKPGANDKLGAGKAVQNTGLFTPEGTPEVDDGRIDASKRQQAERQEAEASKKLPESPHPDNKEPQSSTRTDDDGTDNEAAKQSEILKEVLSCGHDEYHKILGIKEDYDSATEEMAAVERAVYSRGIEVHPKYNKDENAEKAWNMIRTAGDELGCREDVYQEVLDFGDEDPDASDDDSGSQMDGLEMESPKPTKIVLGWYEEATPLMDQLQQNPKSFSVRKKLDAINDKIKKKNEEEEQKDTSMWLLDYKAISKFYQDVGPLVGRLKGNPNDQEALDGAKGIEKELNEYLNKNHYPGAWTFKQDLLMQEAVKEKTVEAKQRMKNDLEEKRKRRIEERKREKAAEKGSTGTEQPKKASSAVSTDWRPGLTTKGEEIYAMQPYERTSKTTGENSMVFEDAETIGPRATDGYLKQLPEGERVDIRTEKYEYSTADKMGFVEIDDIAVKPGYSSRVYPAICIRVKYDNGMYKYPNRTVFRKIWGSARADRMIEDFYNDKGLRIPWEKRAKRPRAGESVKVVESVEETTSARATERPQRGRTTSRSPERRRSSSVSSSASFLSDEGLERLGGIEDRMDKFEKMFENLSNKLDKLR
;
A
#
# COMPACT_ATOMS: atom_id res chain seq x y z
N MET A 1 -44.79 -35.40 -35.03
CA MET A 1 -43.74 -35.48 -36.08
C MET A 1 -42.44 -35.01 -35.44
N SER A 2 -41.84 -35.79 -34.53
CA SER A 2 -40.94 -36.94 -34.75
C SER A 2 -39.66 -36.57 -35.50
N SER A 3 -38.56 -36.36 -34.77
CA SER A 3 -37.17 -36.56 -35.22
C SER A 3 -36.21 -36.44 -34.02
N THR A 4 -36.07 -37.45 -33.16
CA THR A 4 -34.94 -38.41 -33.08
C THR A 4 -33.52 -37.83 -33.27
N TYR A 5 -32.79 -37.81 -32.15
CA TYR A 5 -31.32 -37.76 -32.04
C TYR A 5 -30.66 -39.06 -32.52
N PRO A 6 -29.37 -39.03 -32.90
CA PRO A 6 -28.49 -40.17 -32.71
C PRO A 6 -27.41 -39.88 -31.68
N SER A 7 -27.35 -40.79 -30.70
CA SER A 7 -26.20 -41.08 -29.85
C SER A 7 -25.22 -41.98 -30.63
N VAL A 8 -23.93 -41.74 -30.49
CA VAL A 8 -22.88 -42.74 -30.78
C VAL A 8 -21.69 -42.52 -29.84
N ASP A 9 -21.67 -43.31 -28.77
CA ASP A 9 -20.43 -43.82 -28.19
C ASP A 9 -20.09 -45.16 -28.86
N SER A 10 -18.80 -45.48 -28.86
CA SER A 10 -18.16 -46.74 -29.29
C SER A 10 -17.59 -46.73 -30.71
N LEU A 11 -16.27 -46.59 -30.80
CA LEU A 11 -15.40 -47.62 -31.40
C LEU A 11 -13.95 -47.40 -30.98
N SER A 12 -13.46 -48.30 -30.15
CA SER A 12 -12.07 -48.56 -29.82
C SER A 12 -11.33 -49.31 -30.93
N ALA A 13 -10.00 -49.11 -30.97
CA ALA A 13 -8.95 -50.03 -31.45
C ALA A 13 -8.39 -49.90 -32.89
N SER A 14 -7.16 -49.37 -32.96
CA SER A 14 -6.01 -49.71 -33.85
C SER A 14 -5.19 -48.42 -34.06
N LEU A 15 -3.87 -48.36 -33.97
CA LEU A 15 -2.85 -49.37 -34.21
C LEU A 15 -1.57 -48.94 -33.46
N ALA A 16 -0.90 -49.90 -32.84
CA ALA A 16 0.44 -49.75 -32.29
C ALA A 16 1.50 -49.83 -33.40
N SER A 17 2.60 -49.09 -33.20
CA SER A 17 3.96 -49.19 -33.76
C SER A 17 4.45 -47.74 -33.90
N GLN A 18 5.54 -47.28 -33.29
CA GLN A 18 6.88 -47.84 -33.34
C GLN A 18 7.78 -46.95 -32.45
N TRP A 19 8.83 -47.54 -31.89
CA TRP A 19 10.06 -46.92 -31.33
C TRP A 19 10.11 -46.61 -29.83
N ASN A 20 10.58 -47.64 -29.12
CA ASN A 20 11.54 -47.53 -28.01
C ASN A 20 12.95 -47.70 -28.65
N PRO A 21 14.04 -47.07 -28.14
CA PRO A 21 14.78 -47.76 -27.09
C PRO A 21 15.51 -46.90 -26.04
N HIS A 22 15.47 -47.46 -24.82
CA HIS A 22 16.54 -47.62 -23.83
C HIS A 22 17.21 -46.41 -23.15
N ALA A 23 16.77 -46.23 -21.90
CA ALA A 23 17.59 -45.81 -20.78
C ALA A 23 18.58 -46.92 -20.36
N THR A 24 19.80 -46.51 -19.97
CA THR A 24 20.67 -47.27 -19.07
C THR A 24 21.32 -46.33 -18.05
N LYS A 25 21.28 -46.78 -16.79
CA LYS A 25 21.74 -46.14 -15.56
C LYS A 25 23.26 -46.34 -15.33
N PRO A 26 23.85 -45.70 -14.30
CA PRO A 26 25.26 -45.32 -14.24
C PRO A 26 26.17 -46.38 -13.59
N GLY A 27 27.48 -46.28 -13.86
CA GLY A 27 28.53 -47.08 -13.24
C GLY A 27 29.83 -46.27 -13.07
N ALA A 28 30.52 -46.53 -11.96
CA ALA A 28 31.58 -45.74 -11.37
C ALA A 28 33.01 -46.09 -11.83
N ASN A 29 33.92 -45.16 -11.49
CA ASN A 29 35.35 -45.28 -11.16
C ASN A 29 36.44 -45.36 -12.26
N ASP A 30 37.47 -44.54 -11.96
CA ASP A 30 38.92 -44.68 -12.10
C ASP A 30 39.72 -44.03 -13.26
N LYS A 31 40.58 -43.10 -12.81
CA LYS A 31 42.02 -42.88 -13.10
C LYS A 31 42.52 -42.42 -14.49
N LEU A 32 43.14 -41.23 -14.43
CA LEU A 32 44.48 -40.84 -14.93
C LEU A 32 45.00 -41.47 -16.25
N GLY A 33 45.23 -40.62 -17.25
CA GLY A 33 46.07 -40.94 -18.40
C GLY A 33 46.34 -39.71 -19.27
N ALA A 34 47.63 -39.39 -19.44
CA ALA A 34 48.15 -38.22 -20.11
C ALA A 34 48.01 -38.26 -21.65
N GLY A 35 47.85 -37.05 -22.24
CA GLY A 35 48.50 -36.57 -23.46
C GLY A 35 48.19 -37.23 -24.81
N LYS A 36 47.61 -36.46 -25.74
CA LYS A 36 48.13 -36.29 -27.11
C LYS A 36 47.42 -35.18 -27.88
N ALA A 37 48.23 -34.36 -28.55
CA ALA A 37 47.86 -33.31 -29.48
C ALA A 37 47.29 -33.89 -30.79
N VAL A 38 46.19 -33.32 -31.31
CA VAL A 38 45.75 -33.48 -32.70
C VAL A 38 44.98 -32.22 -33.16
N GLN A 39 45.64 -31.48 -34.04
CA GLN A 39 45.17 -30.81 -35.28
C GLN A 39 43.97 -29.85 -35.27
N ASN A 40 44.32 -28.59 -35.55
CA ASN A 40 43.50 -27.54 -36.14
C ASN A 40 42.75 -28.01 -37.40
N THR A 41 41.43 -27.90 -37.37
CA THR A 41 40.58 -27.85 -38.58
C THR A 41 40.12 -26.42 -38.78
N GLY A 42 40.66 -25.77 -39.81
CA GLY A 42 40.26 -24.44 -40.26
C GLY A 42 38.84 -24.45 -40.83
N LEU A 43 38.03 -23.49 -40.38
CA LEU A 43 36.73 -23.15 -40.95
C LEU A 43 36.93 -22.24 -42.16
N PHE A 44 36.32 -22.64 -43.28
CA PHE A 44 36.22 -21.84 -44.50
C PHE A 44 35.34 -20.61 -44.24
N THR A 45 35.91 -19.42 -44.42
CA THR A 45 35.18 -18.16 -44.59
C THR A 45 34.67 -18.06 -46.03
N PRO A 46 33.38 -17.78 -46.28
CA PRO A 46 32.88 -17.51 -47.62
C PRO A 46 33.41 -16.17 -48.17
N GLU A 47 33.78 -16.17 -49.44
CA GLU A 47 34.25 -15.00 -50.19
C GLU A 47 33.20 -13.87 -50.21
N GLY A 48 33.69 -12.63 -50.08
CA GLY A 48 32.86 -11.42 -50.09
C GLY A 48 32.33 -11.08 -51.49
N THR A 49 31.02 -10.89 -51.57
CA THR A 49 30.31 -10.43 -52.77
C THR A 49 30.63 -8.96 -53.05
N PRO A 50 31.22 -8.61 -54.22
CA PRO A 50 31.76 -7.27 -54.50
C PRO A 50 30.74 -6.16 -54.82
N GLU A 51 29.43 -6.42 -54.79
CA GLU A 51 28.40 -5.42 -55.20
C GLU A 51 27.91 -4.49 -54.08
N VAL A 52 28.34 -4.68 -52.82
CA VAL A 52 27.81 -3.90 -51.67
C VAL A 52 28.63 -2.63 -51.38
N ASP A 53 29.88 -2.56 -51.84
CA ASP A 53 30.77 -1.45 -51.50
C ASP A 53 30.51 -0.18 -52.34
N ASP A 54 29.99 -0.31 -53.56
CA ASP A 54 29.68 0.86 -54.41
C ASP A 54 28.55 1.72 -53.83
N GLY A 55 27.54 1.08 -53.22
CA GLY A 55 26.44 1.80 -52.55
C GLY A 55 26.90 2.58 -51.30
N ARG A 56 27.95 2.09 -50.63
CA ARG A 56 28.53 2.74 -49.45
C ARG A 56 29.32 4.00 -49.83
N ILE A 57 30.01 3.96 -50.97
CA ILE A 57 30.78 5.10 -51.48
C ILE A 57 29.83 6.21 -51.94
N ASP A 58 28.74 5.89 -52.63
CA ASP A 58 27.77 6.88 -53.11
C ASP A 58 26.96 7.54 -51.98
N ALA A 59 26.59 6.77 -50.94
CA ALA A 59 25.92 7.32 -49.76
C ALA A 59 26.82 8.30 -48.98
N SER A 60 28.10 7.98 -48.84
CA SER A 60 29.08 8.84 -48.17
C SER A 60 29.34 10.14 -48.95
N LYS A 61 29.38 10.06 -50.28
CA LYS A 61 29.56 11.23 -51.16
C LYS A 61 28.37 12.19 -51.08
N ARG A 62 27.15 11.67 -50.95
CA ARG A 62 25.93 12.49 -50.74
C ARG A 62 25.96 13.25 -49.43
N GLN A 63 26.36 12.61 -48.33
CA GLN A 63 26.44 13.28 -47.03
C GLN A 63 27.50 14.39 -47.00
N GLN A 64 28.63 14.22 -47.71
CA GLN A 64 29.63 15.28 -47.81
C GLN A 64 29.13 16.49 -48.63
N ALA A 65 28.39 16.26 -49.71
CA ALA A 65 27.83 17.34 -50.52
C ALA A 65 26.80 18.17 -49.74
N GLU A 66 25.91 17.52 -48.98
CA GLU A 66 24.89 18.18 -48.16
C GLU A 66 25.49 19.03 -47.02
N ARG A 67 26.60 18.57 -46.41
CA ARG A 67 27.34 19.36 -45.41
C ARG A 67 27.97 20.61 -46.02
N GLN A 68 28.53 20.52 -47.22
CA GLN A 68 29.12 21.67 -47.91
C GLN A 68 28.06 22.69 -48.33
N GLU A 69 26.87 22.25 -48.71
CA GLU A 69 25.75 23.13 -49.05
C GLU A 69 25.18 23.85 -47.80
N ALA A 70 25.12 23.16 -46.66
CA ALA A 70 24.75 23.75 -45.38
C ALA A 70 25.77 24.81 -44.89
N GLU A 71 27.08 24.57 -45.08
CA GLU A 71 28.11 25.57 -44.75
C GLU A 71 28.10 26.78 -45.70
N ALA A 72 27.83 26.57 -46.99
CA ALA A 72 27.71 27.66 -47.96
C ALA A 72 26.52 28.59 -47.66
N SER A 73 25.44 28.04 -47.10
CA SER A 73 24.23 28.78 -46.71
C SER A 73 24.43 29.72 -45.52
N LYS A 74 25.51 29.53 -44.75
CA LYS A 74 25.78 30.29 -43.51
C LYS A 74 26.62 31.56 -43.73
N LYS A 75 26.95 31.91 -44.97
CA LYS A 75 27.65 33.15 -45.34
C LYS A 75 26.78 34.04 -46.22
N LEU A 76 26.01 34.93 -45.59
CA LEU A 76 25.48 36.14 -46.24
C LEU A 76 26.15 37.39 -45.63
N PRO A 77 26.33 38.46 -46.43
CA PRO A 77 27.30 39.52 -46.16
C PRO A 77 26.72 40.61 -45.27
N GLU A 78 27.48 40.96 -44.24
CA GLU A 78 27.24 42.09 -43.35
C GLU A 78 27.60 43.40 -44.07
N SER A 79 26.66 44.34 -44.14
CA SER A 79 26.87 45.69 -44.68
C SER A 79 27.21 46.70 -43.57
N PRO A 80 27.91 47.81 -43.91
CA PRO A 80 28.73 48.56 -42.96
C PRO A 80 28.05 49.84 -42.46
N HIS A 81 28.27 50.20 -41.18
CA HIS A 81 28.17 51.58 -40.67
C HIS A 81 28.98 51.75 -39.37
N PRO A 82 29.38 52.98 -38.98
CA PRO A 82 30.79 53.29 -38.82
C PRO A 82 31.21 53.73 -37.40
N ASP A 83 32.50 53.54 -37.15
CA ASP A 83 33.41 54.32 -36.31
C ASP A 83 32.88 54.96 -35.02
N ASN A 84 33.26 54.36 -33.87
CA ASN A 84 33.82 55.19 -32.81
C ASN A 84 34.88 54.45 -31.97
N LYS A 85 35.89 55.22 -31.58
CA LYS A 85 37.24 54.82 -31.19
C LYS A 85 37.36 54.07 -29.85
N GLU A 86 38.19 53.05 -29.91
CA GLU A 86 39.05 52.45 -28.87
C GLU A 86 39.66 53.47 -27.86
N PRO A 87 40.02 53.03 -26.63
CA PRO A 87 41.35 52.45 -26.47
C PRO A 87 41.38 51.06 -25.82
N GLN A 88 42.32 50.29 -26.35
CA GLN A 88 42.78 48.95 -26.02
C GLN A 88 43.11 48.75 -24.54
N SER A 89 42.72 47.59 -23.99
CA SER A 89 43.58 46.86 -23.05
C SER A 89 43.40 45.36 -23.22
N SER A 90 44.51 44.72 -23.55
CA SER A 90 44.70 43.29 -23.75
C SER A 90 44.61 42.48 -22.46
N THR A 91 43.75 41.47 -22.43
CA THR A 91 44.06 40.14 -21.86
C THR A 91 43.08 39.12 -22.43
N ARG A 92 43.63 38.08 -23.07
CA ARG A 92 42.91 36.87 -23.44
C ARG A 92 42.70 36.03 -22.18
N THR A 93 41.46 35.83 -21.79
CA THR A 93 40.99 34.72 -20.97
C THR A 93 39.64 34.29 -21.53
N ASP A 94 39.60 33.08 -22.07
CA ASP A 94 38.38 32.41 -22.53
C ASP A 94 37.56 31.99 -21.29
N ASP A 95 36.78 32.93 -20.73
CA ASP A 95 35.79 32.69 -19.66
C ASP A 95 34.74 33.83 -19.66
N ASP A 96 34.09 34.06 -20.81
CA ASP A 96 33.10 35.15 -21.02
C ASP A 96 31.64 34.67 -20.80
N GLY A 97 31.46 33.50 -20.19
CA GLY A 97 30.13 32.90 -19.95
C GLY A 97 29.54 33.22 -18.56
N THR A 98 30.39 33.41 -17.55
CA THR A 98 30.00 33.51 -16.13
C THR A 98 29.45 34.89 -15.75
N ASP A 99 29.91 35.96 -16.41
CA ASP A 99 29.50 37.33 -16.07
C ASP A 99 28.01 37.61 -16.41
N ASN A 100 27.47 36.95 -17.43
CA ASN A 100 26.07 37.11 -17.83
C ASN A 100 25.11 36.41 -16.85
N GLU A 101 25.53 35.30 -16.26
CA GLU A 101 24.70 34.51 -15.34
C GLU A 101 24.59 35.19 -13.97
N ALA A 102 25.71 35.69 -13.44
CA ALA A 102 25.70 36.48 -12.21
C ALA A 102 24.83 37.75 -12.33
N ALA A 103 24.82 38.39 -13.50
CA ALA A 103 23.97 39.54 -13.76
C ALA A 103 22.47 39.17 -13.68
N LYS A 104 22.06 38.09 -14.34
CA LYS A 104 20.68 37.58 -14.32
C LYS A 104 20.23 37.19 -12.91
N GLN A 105 21.06 36.45 -12.18
CA GLN A 105 20.79 36.07 -10.80
C GLN A 105 20.57 37.31 -9.91
N SER A 106 21.39 38.35 -10.08
CA SER A 106 21.26 39.61 -9.34
C SER A 106 20.00 40.40 -9.70
N GLU A 107 19.52 40.30 -10.94
CA GLU A 107 18.31 40.96 -11.41
C GLU A 107 17.06 40.29 -10.83
N ILE A 108 16.97 38.95 -10.93
CA ILE A 108 15.87 38.16 -10.38
C ILE A 108 15.79 38.32 -8.86
N LEU A 109 16.93 38.31 -8.17
CA LEU A 109 16.98 38.48 -6.73
C LEU A 109 16.46 39.86 -6.30
N LYS A 110 16.84 40.94 -7.01
CA LYS A 110 16.29 42.29 -6.76
C LYS A 110 14.80 42.36 -7.03
N GLU A 111 14.32 41.71 -8.10
CA GLU A 111 12.91 41.66 -8.45
C GLU A 111 12.10 40.98 -7.34
N VAL A 112 12.47 39.77 -6.93
CA VAL A 112 11.79 38.99 -5.88
C VAL A 112 11.75 39.74 -4.55
N LEU A 113 12.88 40.34 -4.14
CA LEU A 113 12.96 41.08 -2.87
C LEU A 113 12.22 42.42 -2.88
N SER A 114 11.88 42.95 -4.06
CA SER A 114 11.10 44.18 -4.20
C SER A 114 9.59 43.96 -4.10
N CYS A 115 9.12 42.70 -4.25
CA CYS A 115 7.71 42.34 -4.16
C CYS A 115 7.18 42.35 -2.71
N GLY A 116 5.88 42.59 -2.57
CA GLY A 116 5.17 42.40 -1.30
C GLY A 116 5.10 40.92 -0.89
N HIS A 117 4.97 40.65 0.41
CA HIS A 117 4.91 39.27 0.94
C HIS A 117 3.68 38.46 0.48
N ASP A 118 2.65 39.15 0.00
CA ASP A 118 1.37 38.62 -0.47
C ASP A 118 1.23 38.67 -2.00
N GLU A 119 2.24 39.13 -2.73
CA GLU A 119 2.21 39.24 -4.19
C GLU A 119 2.75 37.98 -4.89
N TYR A 120 2.15 36.82 -4.61
CA TYR A 120 2.68 35.50 -5.02
C TYR A 120 2.94 35.37 -6.53
N HIS A 121 2.02 35.83 -7.39
CA HIS A 121 2.21 35.81 -8.84
C HIS A 121 3.40 36.68 -9.30
N LYS A 122 3.62 37.84 -8.66
CA LYS A 122 4.77 38.72 -8.97
C LYS A 122 6.08 38.15 -8.47
N ILE A 123 6.09 37.54 -7.28
CA ILE A 123 7.26 36.82 -6.75
C ILE A 123 7.71 35.73 -7.73
N LEU A 124 6.77 34.99 -8.32
CA LEU A 124 7.06 33.97 -9.33
C LEU A 124 7.24 34.51 -10.75
N GLY A 125 6.91 35.78 -11.01
CA GLY A 125 6.98 36.37 -12.36
C GLY A 125 5.97 35.79 -13.35
N ILE A 126 4.84 35.30 -12.86
CA ILE A 126 3.75 34.74 -13.67
C ILE A 126 2.60 35.73 -13.80
N LYS A 127 1.67 35.46 -14.73
CA LYS A 127 0.49 36.32 -14.95
C LYS A 127 -0.50 36.15 -13.80
N GLU A 128 -1.21 37.21 -13.41
CA GLU A 128 -2.25 37.11 -12.37
C GLU A 128 -3.51 36.38 -12.86
N ASP A 129 -3.81 36.46 -14.16
CA ASP A 129 -5.00 35.87 -14.77
C ASP A 129 -4.62 34.73 -15.72
N TYR A 130 -5.14 33.53 -15.44
CA TYR A 130 -5.06 32.35 -16.30
C TYR A 130 -6.44 31.87 -16.72
N ASP A 131 -6.56 31.35 -17.94
CA ASP A 131 -7.82 30.81 -18.47
C ASP A 131 -8.24 29.51 -17.76
N SER A 132 -7.29 28.79 -17.16
CA SER A 132 -7.55 27.57 -16.41
C SER A 132 -6.58 27.35 -15.25
N ALA A 133 -7.08 26.76 -14.17
CA ALA A 133 -6.27 26.41 -12.98
C ALA A 133 -5.14 25.41 -13.31
N THR A 134 -5.29 24.58 -14.34
CA THR A 134 -4.24 23.64 -14.77
C THR A 134 -3.08 24.36 -15.45
N GLU A 135 -3.37 25.40 -16.23
CA GLU A 135 -2.35 26.23 -16.87
C GLU A 135 -1.60 27.08 -15.84
N GLU A 136 -2.34 27.64 -14.87
CA GLU A 136 -1.75 28.36 -13.73
C GLU A 136 -0.78 27.46 -12.95
N MET A 137 -1.23 26.25 -12.55
CA MET A 137 -0.40 25.31 -11.81
C MET A 137 0.88 24.92 -12.58
N ALA A 138 0.78 24.66 -13.89
CA ALA A 138 1.96 24.37 -14.72
C ALA A 138 2.92 25.57 -14.84
N ALA A 139 2.38 26.80 -14.86
CA ALA A 139 3.19 28.01 -14.86
C ALA A 139 3.87 28.25 -13.50
N VAL A 140 3.16 27.98 -12.40
CA VAL A 140 3.68 28.02 -11.02
C VAL A 140 4.85 27.05 -10.86
N GLU A 141 4.69 25.77 -11.20
CA GLU A 141 5.75 24.77 -11.09
C GLU A 141 7.00 25.16 -11.91
N ARG A 142 6.79 25.59 -13.16
CA ARG A 142 7.89 26.05 -14.01
C ARG A 142 8.60 27.26 -13.43
N ALA A 143 7.86 28.22 -12.89
CA ALA A 143 8.42 29.45 -12.33
C ALA A 143 9.18 29.20 -11.01
N VAL A 144 8.64 28.35 -10.14
CA VAL A 144 9.32 27.88 -8.92
C VAL A 144 10.63 27.20 -9.29
N TYR A 145 10.62 26.30 -10.26
CA TYR A 145 11.83 25.62 -10.72
C TYR A 145 12.84 26.61 -11.30
N SER A 146 12.45 27.41 -12.30
CA SER A 146 13.38 28.28 -13.02
C SER A 146 13.92 29.41 -12.14
N ARG A 147 13.07 30.11 -11.38
CA ARG A 147 13.54 31.19 -10.49
C ARG A 147 14.26 30.62 -9.28
N GLY A 148 13.85 29.44 -8.82
CA GLY A 148 14.46 28.73 -7.71
C GLY A 148 15.94 28.43 -7.94
N ILE A 149 16.28 27.93 -9.13
CA ILE A 149 17.67 27.68 -9.53
C ILE A 149 18.50 28.97 -9.53
N GLU A 150 17.94 30.07 -10.04
CA GLU A 150 18.64 31.36 -10.15
C GLU A 150 18.91 32.03 -8.79
N VAL A 151 18.03 31.81 -7.80
CA VAL A 151 18.23 32.30 -6.42
C VAL A 151 18.70 31.20 -5.46
N HIS A 152 19.15 30.06 -5.97
CA HIS A 152 19.47 28.91 -5.14
C HIS A 152 20.55 29.26 -4.10
N PRO A 153 20.32 29.06 -2.80
CA PRO A 153 21.22 29.57 -1.75
C PRO A 153 22.63 28.97 -1.79
N LYS A 154 22.79 27.79 -2.38
CA LYS A 154 24.10 27.12 -2.52
C LYS A 154 24.94 27.67 -3.68
N TYR A 155 24.30 28.10 -4.78
CA TYR A 155 25.00 28.51 -6.01
C TYR A 155 25.06 30.03 -6.17
N ASN A 156 24.10 30.76 -5.59
CA ASN A 156 24.08 32.21 -5.62
C ASN A 156 24.81 32.78 -4.39
N LYS A 157 25.86 33.58 -4.62
CA LYS A 157 26.74 34.12 -3.58
C LYS A 157 26.17 35.35 -2.85
N ASP A 158 25.00 35.86 -3.25
CA ASP A 158 24.37 37.00 -2.60
C ASP A 158 23.79 36.61 -1.23
N GLU A 159 24.02 37.42 -0.21
CA GLU A 159 23.55 37.18 1.16
C GLU A 159 22.01 37.12 1.26
N ASN A 160 21.29 37.68 0.29
CA ASN A 160 19.84 37.65 0.25
C ASN A 160 19.25 36.50 -0.57
N ALA A 161 20.07 35.64 -1.16
CA ALA A 161 19.60 34.50 -1.97
C ALA A 161 18.66 33.58 -1.15
N GLU A 162 19.03 33.26 0.09
CA GLU A 162 18.19 32.47 1.01
C GLU A 162 16.84 33.13 1.29
N LYS A 163 16.83 34.46 1.43
CA LYS A 163 15.58 35.20 1.66
C LYS A 163 14.68 35.18 0.42
N ALA A 164 15.26 35.39 -0.77
CA ALA A 164 14.53 35.32 -2.04
C ALA A 164 13.99 33.90 -2.29
N TRP A 165 14.80 32.87 -2.03
CA TRP A 165 14.38 31.46 -2.12
C TRP A 165 13.18 31.16 -1.21
N ASN A 166 13.21 31.60 0.04
CA ASN A 166 12.08 31.43 0.96
C ASN A 166 10.81 32.16 0.50
N MET A 167 10.94 33.32 -0.15
CA MET A 167 9.80 34.03 -0.76
C MET A 167 9.21 33.24 -1.93
N ILE A 168 10.04 32.69 -2.82
CA ILE A 168 9.61 31.84 -3.94
C ILE A 168 8.91 30.58 -3.41
N ARG A 169 9.48 29.91 -2.41
CA ARG A 169 8.87 28.73 -1.79
C ARG A 169 7.51 29.05 -1.19
N THR A 170 7.41 30.13 -0.42
CA THR A 170 6.13 30.56 0.19
C THR A 170 5.10 30.88 -0.89
N ALA A 171 5.49 31.55 -1.98
CA ALA A 171 4.60 31.85 -3.10
C ALA A 171 4.15 30.58 -3.84
N GLY A 172 5.06 29.62 -4.03
CA GLY A 172 4.73 28.30 -4.59
C GLY A 172 3.74 27.54 -3.72
N ASP A 173 3.93 27.53 -2.39
CA ASP A 173 3.08 26.80 -1.44
C ASP A 173 1.65 27.36 -1.45
N GLU A 174 1.51 28.68 -1.44
CA GLU A 174 0.20 29.36 -1.47
C GLU A 174 -0.52 29.19 -2.81
N LEU A 175 0.23 28.99 -3.91
CA LEU A 175 -0.31 28.71 -5.24
C LEU A 175 -0.42 27.20 -5.56
N GLY A 176 -0.12 26.32 -4.59
CA GLY A 176 -0.31 24.88 -4.71
C GLY A 176 0.75 24.14 -5.54
N CYS A 177 1.98 24.65 -5.58
CA CYS A 177 3.13 23.93 -6.12
C CYS A 177 3.37 22.61 -5.35
N ARG A 178 3.78 21.57 -6.05
CA ARG A 178 4.10 20.27 -5.44
C ARG A 178 5.47 20.31 -4.76
N GLU A 179 5.61 19.51 -3.69
CA GLU A 179 6.85 19.46 -2.89
C GLU A 179 8.04 18.84 -3.66
N ASP A 180 7.78 17.95 -4.62
CA ASP A 180 8.80 17.32 -5.46
C ASP A 180 9.59 18.35 -6.29
N VAL A 181 8.92 19.40 -6.78
CA VAL A 181 9.57 20.49 -7.52
C VAL A 181 10.59 21.24 -6.64
N TYR A 182 10.31 21.45 -5.35
CA TYR A 182 11.30 22.09 -4.46
C TYR A 182 12.51 21.20 -4.22
N GLN A 183 12.28 19.89 -4.10
CA GLN A 183 13.35 18.93 -3.91
C GLN A 183 14.25 18.88 -5.14
N GLU A 184 13.68 18.90 -6.35
CA GLU A 184 14.43 19.01 -7.61
C GLU A 184 15.31 20.26 -7.67
N VAL A 185 14.82 21.41 -7.19
CA VAL A 185 15.61 22.65 -7.13
C VAL A 185 16.71 22.58 -6.07
N LEU A 186 16.47 21.96 -4.92
CA LEU A 186 17.46 21.81 -3.85
C LEU A 186 18.57 20.83 -4.23
N ASP A 187 18.21 19.76 -4.94
CA ASP A 187 19.14 18.74 -5.43
C ASP A 187 19.87 19.20 -6.70
N PHE A 188 19.48 20.34 -7.28
CA PHE A 188 20.14 20.91 -8.45
C PHE A 188 21.63 21.10 -8.18
N GLY A 189 22.50 20.41 -8.91
CA GLY A 189 23.95 20.51 -8.78
C GLY A 189 24.56 19.79 -7.56
N ASP A 190 23.80 18.96 -6.84
CA ASP A 190 24.32 17.96 -5.88
C ASP A 190 24.81 16.68 -6.59
N GLU A 191 24.72 16.63 -7.93
CA GLU A 191 25.40 15.62 -8.74
C GLU A 191 26.93 15.80 -8.56
N ASP A 192 27.51 14.88 -7.78
CA ASP A 192 28.92 14.87 -7.37
C ASP A 192 29.83 15.03 -8.61
N PRO A 193 30.58 16.15 -8.76
CA PRO A 193 31.49 16.33 -9.89
C PRO A 193 32.66 15.33 -9.87
N ASP A 194 32.84 14.61 -8.76
CA ASP A 194 33.81 13.52 -8.58
C ASP A 194 33.22 12.12 -8.81
N ALA A 195 31.96 12.01 -9.28
CA ALA A 195 31.42 10.77 -9.83
C ALA A 195 32.14 10.46 -11.16
N SER A 196 33.36 9.94 -11.02
CA SER A 196 34.33 9.53 -12.04
C SER A 196 33.95 9.86 -13.48
N ASP A 197 34.71 10.77 -14.07
CA ASP A 197 35.02 10.88 -15.51
C ASP A 197 35.52 9.53 -16.07
N ASP A 198 34.69 8.49 -16.04
CA ASP A 198 34.83 7.38 -16.96
C ASP A 198 34.39 7.98 -18.29
N ASP A 199 35.39 8.19 -19.15
CA ASP A 199 35.43 8.78 -20.48
C ASP A 199 34.51 8.07 -21.49
N SER A 200 33.25 7.86 -21.10
CA SER A 200 32.13 7.73 -22.01
C SER A 200 31.81 9.16 -22.40
N GLY A 201 32.20 9.54 -23.62
CA GLY A 201 31.74 10.74 -24.25
C GLY A 201 30.21 10.75 -24.36
N SER A 202 29.54 11.08 -23.26
CA SER A 202 28.15 11.47 -23.18
C SER A 202 28.06 12.85 -23.81
N GLN A 203 28.18 12.82 -25.13
CA GLN A 203 27.60 13.74 -26.08
C GLN A 203 26.37 14.38 -25.43
N MET A 204 26.48 15.62 -24.94
CA MET A 204 25.43 16.45 -24.33
C MET A 204 24.06 15.85 -24.62
N ASP A 205 23.59 14.98 -23.71
CA ASP A 205 22.46 14.12 -23.99
C ASP A 205 21.27 15.06 -24.05
N GLY A 206 20.91 15.39 -25.29
CA GLY A 206 20.10 16.55 -25.58
C GLY A 206 18.77 16.33 -24.90
N LEU A 207 18.46 17.18 -23.92
CA LEU A 207 17.16 17.34 -23.24
C LEU A 207 16.18 16.31 -23.78
N GLU A 208 16.15 15.12 -23.16
CA GLU A 208 15.26 14.03 -23.60
C GLU A 208 13.87 14.66 -23.68
N MET A 209 13.44 15.01 -24.90
CA MET A 209 12.19 15.71 -25.08
C MET A 209 11.14 14.76 -24.55
N GLU A 210 10.51 15.12 -23.44
CA GLU A 210 9.50 14.31 -22.80
C GLU A 210 8.58 13.77 -23.89
N SER A 211 8.49 12.44 -23.96
CA SER A 211 7.67 11.81 -24.99
C SER A 211 6.25 12.37 -24.87
N PRO A 212 5.63 12.77 -26.00
CA PRO A 212 4.34 13.44 -25.95
C PRO A 212 3.30 12.55 -25.26
N LYS A 213 2.62 13.12 -24.26
CA LYS A 213 1.61 12.41 -23.46
C LYS A 213 0.45 11.92 -24.36
N PRO A 214 -0.06 10.68 -24.15
CA PRO A 214 -1.18 10.15 -24.93
C PRO A 214 -2.44 11.01 -24.80
N THR A 215 -3.22 11.12 -25.88
CA THR A 215 -4.53 11.79 -25.82
C THR A 215 -5.53 11.00 -25.00
N LYS A 216 -6.59 11.66 -24.50
CA LYS A 216 -7.67 11.01 -23.73
C LYS A 216 -8.35 9.87 -24.50
N ILE A 217 -8.40 9.95 -25.83
CA ILE A 217 -8.99 8.92 -26.68
C ILE A 217 -8.10 7.67 -26.68
N VAL A 218 -6.78 7.84 -26.79
CA VAL A 218 -5.80 6.74 -26.73
C VAL A 218 -5.84 6.07 -25.36
N LEU A 219 -5.96 6.84 -24.27
CA LEU A 219 -6.14 6.28 -22.93
C LEU A 219 -7.42 5.41 -22.83
N GLY A 220 -8.52 5.80 -23.47
CA GLY A 220 -9.72 4.96 -23.55
C GLY A 220 -9.50 3.63 -24.28
N TRP A 221 -8.63 3.59 -25.30
CA TRP A 221 -8.23 2.34 -25.95
C TRP A 221 -7.27 1.51 -25.09
N TYR A 222 -6.44 2.13 -24.28
CA TYR A 222 -5.64 1.42 -23.28
C TYR A 222 -6.54 0.76 -22.21
N GLU A 223 -7.60 1.43 -21.79
CA GLU A 223 -8.62 0.83 -20.92
C GLU A 223 -9.31 -0.37 -21.60
N GLU A 224 -9.69 -0.26 -22.88
CA GLU A 224 -10.25 -1.37 -23.68
C GLU A 224 -9.25 -2.56 -23.79
N ALA A 225 -7.95 -2.26 -23.89
CA ALA A 225 -6.89 -3.26 -23.98
C ALA A 225 -6.55 -3.95 -22.65
N THR A 226 -6.83 -3.32 -21.52
CA THR A 226 -6.47 -3.83 -20.18
C THR A 226 -6.94 -5.26 -19.89
N PRO A 227 -8.21 -5.65 -20.12
CA PRO A 227 -8.64 -7.05 -19.91
C PRO A 227 -8.00 -8.04 -20.91
N LEU A 228 -7.54 -7.57 -22.07
CA LEU A 228 -6.78 -8.39 -23.02
C LEU A 228 -5.34 -8.58 -22.55
N MET A 229 -4.75 -7.57 -21.92
CA MET A 229 -3.43 -7.65 -21.30
C MET A 229 -3.42 -8.62 -20.11
N ASP A 230 -4.48 -8.64 -19.29
CA ASP A 230 -4.68 -9.67 -18.25
C ASP A 230 -4.69 -11.09 -18.86
N GLN A 231 -5.37 -11.29 -20.01
CA GLN A 231 -5.37 -12.59 -20.71
C GLN A 231 -4.01 -12.92 -21.31
N LEU A 232 -3.29 -11.91 -21.82
CA LEU A 232 -1.95 -12.06 -22.36
C LEU A 232 -0.95 -12.43 -21.25
N GLN A 233 -1.12 -11.90 -20.05
CA GLN A 233 -0.33 -12.27 -18.87
C GLN A 233 -0.49 -13.74 -18.51
N GLN A 234 -1.72 -14.27 -18.58
CA GLN A 234 -1.99 -15.70 -18.32
C GLN A 234 -1.47 -16.62 -19.43
N ASN A 235 -1.58 -16.18 -20.69
CA ASN A 235 -1.09 -16.93 -21.84
C ASN A 235 -0.40 -15.99 -22.85
N PRO A 236 0.92 -15.78 -22.70
CA PRO A 236 1.67 -14.84 -23.53
C PRO A 236 1.67 -15.20 -25.02
N LYS A 237 1.40 -16.47 -25.36
CA LYS A 237 1.39 -17.00 -26.73
C LYS A 237 -0.02 -17.05 -27.34
N SER A 238 -1.03 -16.49 -26.67
CA SER A 238 -2.42 -16.53 -27.14
C SER A 238 -2.62 -15.74 -28.44
N PHE A 239 -2.83 -16.44 -29.55
CA PHE A 239 -3.06 -15.82 -30.86
C PHE A 239 -4.34 -14.99 -30.91
N SER A 240 -5.41 -15.45 -30.26
CA SER A 240 -6.70 -14.76 -30.26
C SER A 240 -6.63 -13.41 -29.54
N VAL A 241 -5.86 -13.32 -28.46
CA VAL A 241 -5.63 -12.07 -27.72
C VAL A 241 -4.79 -11.10 -28.54
N ARG A 242 -3.69 -11.58 -29.12
CA ARG A 242 -2.82 -10.76 -29.99
C ARG A 242 -3.59 -10.13 -31.15
N LYS A 243 -4.44 -10.91 -31.82
CA LYS A 243 -5.29 -10.42 -32.91
C LYS A 243 -6.24 -9.30 -32.47
N LYS A 244 -6.76 -9.36 -31.23
CA LYS A 244 -7.61 -8.29 -30.68
C LYS A 244 -6.80 -7.04 -30.34
N LEU A 245 -5.59 -7.20 -29.80
CA LEU A 245 -4.67 -6.08 -29.54
C LEU A 245 -4.20 -5.41 -30.84
N ASP A 246 -3.94 -6.19 -31.90
CA ASP A 246 -3.68 -5.66 -33.24
C ASP A 246 -4.84 -4.80 -33.74
N ALA A 247 -6.09 -5.25 -33.55
CA ALA A 247 -7.26 -4.47 -33.93
C ALA A 247 -7.38 -3.14 -33.14
N ILE A 248 -6.89 -3.09 -31.90
CA ILE A 248 -6.81 -1.83 -31.13
C ILE A 248 -5.70 -0.94 -31.69
N ASN A 249 -4.54 -1.50 -32.04
CA ASN A 249 -3.47 -0.78 -32.72
C ASN A 249 -3.93 -0.19 -34.07
N ASP A 250 -4.76 -0.90 -34.83
CA ASP A 250 -5.34 -0.39 -36.07
C ASP A 250 -6.26 0.83 -35.80
N LYS A 251 -7.02 0.85 -34.68
CA LYS A 251 -7.82 2.01 -34.27
C LYS A 251 -6.94 3.21 -33.90
N ILE A 252 -5.88 2.99 -33.12
CA ILE A 252 -4.91 4.03 -32.72
C ILE A 252 -4.27 4.63 -33.96
N LYS A 253 -3.76 3.77 -34.85
CA LYS A 253 -3.10 4.18 -36.09
C LYS A 253 -4.02 5.03 -36.97
N LYS A 254 -5.25 4.59 -37.18
CA LYS A 254 -6.25 5.34 -37.97
C LYS A 254 -6.51 6.72 -37.38
N LYS A 255 -6.55 6.83 -36.05
CA LYS A 255 -6.76 8.11 -35.38
C LYS A 255 -5.57 9.06 -35.47
N ASN A 256 -4.35 8.52 -35.36
CA ASN A 256 -3.13 9.29 -35.57
C ASN A 256 -3.06 9.83 -37.01
N GLU A 257 -3.51 9.04 -37.99
CA GLU A 257 -3.65 9.47 -39.40
C GLU A 257 -4.70 10.58 -39.54
N GLU A 258 -5.86 10.46 -38.88
CA GLU A 258 -6.93 11.48 -38.89
C GLU A 258 -6.51 12.81 -38.24
N GLU A 259 -5.61 12.77 -37.25
CA GLU A 259 -5.08 13.96 -36.56
C GLU A 259 -3.79 14.52 -37.20
N GLU A 260 -3.38 13.99 -38.36
CA GLU A 260 -2.16 14.39 -39.09
C GLU A 260 -0.89 14.32 -38.23
N GLN A 261 -0.83 13.37 -37.30
CA GLN A 261 0.33 13.19 -36.43
C GLN A 261 1.53 12.74 -37.27
N LYS A 262 2.68 13.41 -37.09
CA LYS A 262 3.91 13.14 -37.86
C LYS A 262 4.34 11.67 -37.81
N ASP A 263 4.10 11.02 -36.67
CA ASP A 263 4.37 9.60 -36.48
C ASP A 263 3.07 8.83 -36.27
N THR A 264 2.69 8.03 -37.27
CA THR A 264 1.50 7.16 -37.19
C THR A 264 1.68 6.00 -36.21
N SER A 265 2.93 5.68 -35.84
CA SER A 265 3.26 4.63 -34.88
C SER A 265 3.29 5.10 -33.42
N MET A 266 3.07 6.40 -33.20
CA MET A 266 3.04 6.98 -31.88
C MET A 266 1.90 6.36 -31.05
N TRP A 267 2.24 5.96 -29.82
CA TRP A 267 1.31 5.34 -28.87
C TRP A 267 0.71 3.98 -29.29
N LEU A 268 1.28 3.29 -30.29
CA LEU A 268 0.90 1.91 -30.54
C LEU A 268 1.26 1.03 -29.34
N LEU A 269 0.43 0.01 -29.10
CA LEU A 269 0.65 -1.00 -28.08
C LEU A 269 1.75 -1.95 -28.53
N ASP A 270 2.94 -1.86 -27.93
CA ASP A 270 3.97 -2.89 -28.10
C ASP A 270 3.72 -4.08 -27.16
N TYR A 271 2.56 -4.71 -27.34
CA TYR A 271 2.19 -5.91 -26.59
C TYR A 271 3.14 -7.08 -26.87
N LYS A 272 3.95 -7.02 -27.94
CA LYS A 272 4.95 -8.04 -28.26
C LYS A 272 6.14 -7.94 -27.32
N ALA A 273 6.64 -6.74 -27.05
CA ALA A 273 7.64 -6.52 -26.03
C ALA A 273 7.10 -6.89 -24.64
N ILE A 274 5.90 -6.40 -24.27
CA ILE A 274 5.27 -6.74 -22.98
C ILE A 274 5.09 -8.26 -22.82
N SER A 275 4.70 -8.96 -23.89
CA SER A 275 4.58 -10.41 -23.88
C SER A 275 5.90 -11.15 -23.59
N LYS A 276 7.07 -10.56 -23.88
CA LYS A 276 8.36 -11.17 -23.54
C LYS A 276 8.58 -11.16 -22.02
N PHE A 277 8.37 -10.01 -21.36
CA PHE A 277 8.41 -9.93 -19.90
C PHE A 277 7.49 -10.97 -19.24
N TYR A 278 6.28 -11.18 -19.76
CA TYR A 278 5.38 -12.21 -19.26
C TYR A 278 5.87 -13.65 -19.50
N GLN A 279 6.61 -13.90 -20.58
CA GLN A 279 7.23 -15.20 -20.83
C GLN A 279 8.43 -15.45 -19.91
N ASP A 280 9.22 -14.41 -19.64
CA ASP A 280 10.44 -14.50 -18.84
C ASP A 280 10.13 -14.67 -17.35
N VAL A 281 9.06 -14.01 -16.86
CA VAL A 281 8.62 -14.18 -15.46
C VAL A 281 8.00 -15.57 -15.21
N GLY A 282 7.39 -16.18 -16.23
CA GLY A 282 6.60 -17.41 -16.10
C GLY A 282 7.34 -18.57 -15.42
N PRO A 283 8.56 -18.93 -15.85
CA PRO A 283 9.39 -19.93 -15.19
C PRO A 283 9.73 -19.62 -13.73
N LEU A 284 9.99 -18.35 -13.40
CA LEU A 284 10.30 -17.92 -12.03
C LEU A 284 9.08 -18.06 -11.12
N VAL A 285 7.91 -17.66 -11.62
CA VAL A 285 6.63 -17.88 -10.92
C VAL A 285 6.37 -19.38 -10.73
N GLY A 286 6.68 -20.20 -11.74
CA GLY A 286 6.61 -21.66 -11.63
C GLY A 286 7.51 -22.22 -10.52
N ARG A 287 8.76 -21.74 -10.42
CA ARG A 287 9.69 -22.09 -9.32
C ARG A 287 9.13 -21.66 -7.97
N LEU A 288 8.62 -20.44 -7.85
CA LEU A 288 8.06 -19.90 -6.60
C LEU A 288 6.79 -20.64 -6.15
N LYS A 289 5.96 -21.12 -7.08
CA LYS A 289 4.81 -21.98 -6.75
C LYS A 289 5.27 -23.31 -6.15
N GLY A 290 6.32 -23.93 -6.69
CA GLY A 290 6.89 -25.16 -6.14
C GLY A 290 7.70 -24.96 -4.84
N ASN A 291 8.40 -23.83 -4.74
CA ASN A 291 9.20 -23.46 -3.58
C ASN A 291 9.09 -21.94 -3.31
N PRO A 292 8.16 -21.52 -2.43
CA PRO A 292 7.97 -20.10 -2.13
C PRO A 292 9.14 -19.42 -1.41
N ASN A 293 10.17 -20.17 -1.00
CA ASN A 293 11.36 -19.63 -0.33
C ASN A 293 12.57 -19.58 -1.30
N ASP A 294 12.36 -19.75 -2.60
CA ASP A 294 13.40 -19.65 -3.62
C ASP A 294 13.78 -18.17 -3.84
N GLN A 295 14.76 -17.70 -3.08
CA GLN A 295 15.19 -16.30 -3.08
C GLN A 295 15.69 -15.84 -4.46
N GLU A 296 16.38 -16.71 -5.20
CA GLU A 296 16.86 -16.40 -6.55
C GLU A 296 15.69 -16.16 -7.51
N ALA A 297 14.65 -17.00 -7.45
CA ALA A 297 13.46 -16.82 -8.27
C ALA A 297 12.66 -15.57 -7.89
N LEU A 298 12.63 -15.22 -6.59
CA LEU A 298 12.00 -14.00 -6.09
C LEU A 298 12.72 -12.75 -6.59
N ASP A 299 14.04 -12.70 -6.45
CA ASP A 299 14.85 -11.55 -6.86
C ASP A 299 14.85 -11.40 -8.39
N GLY A 300 14.90 -12.50 -9.14
CA GLY A 300 14.72 -12.49 -10.59
C GLY A 300 13.36 -11.96 -11.02
N ALA A 301 12.27 -12.36 -10.35
CA ALA A 301 10.93 -11.88 -10.66
C ALA A 301 10.78 -10.38 -10.38
N LYS A 302 11.39 -9.88 -9.30
CA LYS A 302 11.44 -8.45 -8.98
C LYS A 302 12.26 -7.64 -9.99
N GLY A 303 13.37 -8.19 -10.48
CA GLY A 303 14.17 -7.56 -11.53
C GLY A 303 13.34 -7.34 -12.80
N ILE A 304 12.68 -8.40 -13.28
CA ILE A 304 11.81 -8.36 -14.47
C ILE A 304 10.63 -7.39 -14.25
N GLU A 305 10.05 -7.34 -13.05
CA GLU A 305 8.98 -6.39 -12.71
C GLU A 305 9.46 -4.94 -12.78
N LYS A 306 10.64 -4.64 -12.24
CA LYS A 306 11.23 -3.31 -12.29
C LYS A 306 11.42 -2.86 -13.75
N GLU A 307 12.05 -3.71 -14.56
CA GLU A 307 12.25 -3.43 -16.00
C GLU A 307 10.92 -3.24 -16.74
N LEU A 308 9.92 -4.06 -16.44
CA LEU A 308 8.58 -3.90 -17.02
C LEU A 308 7.97 -2.56 -16.61
N ASN A 309 8.04 -2.16 -15.33
CA ASN A 309 7.47 -0.90 -14.85
C ASN A 309 8.15 0.31 -15.49
N GLU A 310 9.48 0.29 -15.61
CA GLU A 310 10.24 1.31 -16.34
C GLU A 310 9.80 1.39 -17.80
N TYR A 311 9.64 0.24 -18.46
CA TYR A 311 9.14 0.17 -19.83
C TYR A 311 7.70 0.71 -19.97
N LEU A 312 6.79 0.37 -19.04
CA LEU A 312 5.42 0.86 -19.03
C LEU A 312 5.37 2.38 -18.81
N ASN A 313 6.17 2.90 -17.87
CA ASN A 313 6.25 4.33 -17.56
C ASN A 313 6.80 5.14 -18.75
N LYS A 314 7.89 4.65 -19.36
CA LYS A 314 8.51 5.30 -20.53
C LYS A 314 7.55 5.42 -21.71
N ASN A 315 6.64 4.47 -21.88
CA ASN A 315 5.67 4.45 -22.97
C ASN A 315 4.27 4.96 -22.57
N HIS A 316 4.12 5.50 -21.36
CA HIS A 316 2.85 5.98 -20.80
C HIS A 316 1.72 4.92 -20.82
N TYR A 317 2.06 3.65 -20.65
CA TYR A 317 1.08 2.57 -20.55
C TYR A 317 0.43 2.53 -19.16
N PRO A 318 -0.78 1.96 -19.01
CA PRO A 318 -1.42 1.84 -17.70
C PRO A 318 -0.58 1.02 -16.72
N GLY A 319 -0.36 1.56 -15.52
CA GLY A 319 0.29 0.87 -14.40
C GLY A 319 -0.51 -0.33 -13.85
N ALA A 320 -1.63 -0.71 -14.46
CA ALA A 320 -2.34 -1.96 -14.17
C ALA A 320 -1.78 -3.16 -14.95
N TRP A 321 -0.92 -2.93 -15.96
CA TRP A 321 -0.36 -3.99 -16.81
C TRP A 321 0.89 -4.66 -16.21
N THR A 322 1.21 -4.33 -14.96
CA THR A 322 2.31 -4.90 -14.18
C THR A 322 1.97 -6.31 -13.70
N PHE A 323 2.91 -6.96 -13.03
CA PHE A 323 2.63 -8.21 -12.33
C PHE A 323 1.79 -7.93 -11.09
N LYS A 324 0.70 -8.67 -10.91
CA LYS A 324 -0.01 -8.71 -9.62
C LYS A 324 0.80 -9.58 -8.66
N GLN A 325 1.95 -9.07 -8.22
CA GLN A 325 2.92 -9.78 -7.38
C GLN A 325 2.25 -10.30 -6.09
N ASP A 326 1.33 -9.51 -5.54
CA ASP A 326 0.51 -9.87 -4.38
C ASP A 326 -0.35 -11.11 -4.62
N LEU A 327 -0.91 -11.31 -5.81
CA LEU A 327 -1.70 -12.52 -6.09
C LEU A 327 -0.80 -13.76 -6.11
N LEU A 328 0.38 -13.65 -6.70
CA LEU A 328 1.31 -14.77 -6.83
C LEU A 328 1.94 -15.17 -5.49
N MET A 329 2.28 -14.19 -4.65
CA MET A 329 2.74 -14.47 -3.29
C MET A 329 1.61 -14.91 -2.36
N GLN A 330 0.42 -14.32 -2.45
CA GLN A 330 -0.69 -14.71 -1.59
C GLN A 330 -1.20 -16.12 -1.88
N GLU A 331 -1.22 -16.56 -3.14
CA GLU A 331 -1.60 -17.94 -3.46
C GLU A 331 -0.62 -18.95 -2.85
N ALA A 332 0.69 -18.70 -2.99
CA ALA A 332 1.73 -19.54 -2.40
C ALA A 332 1.66 -19.57 -0.85
N VAL A 333 1.38 -18.44 -0.21
CA VAL A 333 1.22 -18.35 1.24
C VAL A 333 -0.08 -19.02 1.69
N LYS A 334 -1.19 -18.86 0.95
CA LYS A 334 -2.48 -19.49 1.23
C LYS A 334 -2.38 -21.02 1.15
N GLU A 335 -1.73 -21.54 0.12
CA GLU A 335 -1.55 -22.99 -0.04
C GLU A 335 -0.71 -23.59 1.10
N LYS A 336 0.40 -22.94 1.48
CA LYS A 336 1.20 -23.34 2.65
C LYS A 336 0.44 -23.23 3.96
N THR A 337 -0.39 -22.20 4.15
CA THR A 337 -1.19 -22.08 5.39
C THR A 337 -2.29 -23.14 5.46
N VAL A 338 -2.89 -23.54 4.33
CA VAL A 338 -3.84 -24.65 4.28
C VAL A 338 -3.12 -25.97 4.61
N GLU A 339 -1.94 -26.22 4.04
CA GLU A 339 -1.18 -27.43 4.32
C GLU A 339 -0.72 -27.48 5.79
N ALA A 340 -0.21 -26.37 6.33
CA ALA A 340 0.17 -26.26 7.73
C ALA A 340 -1.03 -26.46 8.69
N LYS A 341 -2.19 -25.88 8.37
CA LYS A 341 -3.43 -26.10 9.12
C LYS A 341 -3.85 -27.57 9.08
N GLN A 342 -3.73 -28.24 7.93
CA GLN A 342 -4.07 -29.66 7.80
C GLN A 342 -3.10 -30.55 8.60
N ARG A 343 -1.80 -30.26 8.56
CA ARG A 343 -0.79 -30.96 9.38
C ARG A 343 -1.07 -30.78 10.88
N MET A 344 -1.37 -29.57 11.31
CA MET A 344 -1.71 -29.28 12.71
C MET A 344 -3.01 -29.97 13.13
N LYS A 345 -4.03 -30.02 12.26
CA LYS A 345 -5.27 -30.76 12.51
C LYS A 345 -5.02 -32.25 12.68
N ASN A 346 -4.18 -32.84 11.82
CA ASN A 346 -3.80 -34.26 11.90
C ASN A 346 -3.01 -34.56 13.19
N ASP A 347 -2.05 -33.73 13.58
CA ASP A 347 -1.29 -33.88 14.83
C ASP A 347 -2.20 -33.76 16.07
N LEU A 348 -3.16 -32.84 16.05
CA LEU A 348 -4.13 -32.67 17.12
C LEU A 348 -5.04 -33.90 17.26
N GLU A 349 -5.48 -34.47 16.12
CA GLU A 349 -6.32 -35.66 16.10
C GLU A 349 -5.54 -36.90 16.57
N GLU A 350 -4.27 -37.03 16.19
CA GLU A 350 -3.38 -38.09 16.67
C GLU A 350 -3.15 -37.98 18.18
N LYS A 351 -2.84 -36.78 18.69
CA LYS A 351 -2.74 -36.52 20.14
C LYS A 351 -4.03 -36.87 20.88
N ARG A 352 -5.20 -36.57 20.29
CA ARG A 352 -6.51 -36.94 20.87
C ARG A 352 -6.70 -38.45 20.94
N LYS A 353 -6.33 -39.19 19.88
CA LYS A 353 -6.37 -40.66 19.86
C LYS A 353 -5.45 -41.27 20.93
N ARG A 354 -4.21 -40.77 21.06
CA ARG A 354 -3.26 -41.21 22.09
C ARG A 354 -3.80 -41.02 23.52
N ARG A 355 -4.38 -39.86 23.83
CA ARG A 355 -4.98 -39.60 25.17
C ARG A 355 -6.17 -40.51 25.48
N ILE A 356 -6.99 -40.84 24.49
CA ILE A 356 -8.12 -41.77 24.68
C ILE A 356 -7.59 -43.17 24.97
N GLU A 357 -6.55 -43.61 24.27
CA GLU A 357 -5.94 -44.92 24.49
C GLU A 357 -5.23 -45.01 25.85
N GLU A 358 -4.52 -43.97 26.25
CA GLU A 358 -3.88 -43.85 27.57
C GLU A 358 -4.92 -43.96 28.70
N ARG A 359 -6.03 -43.20 28.62
CA ARG A 359 -7.14 -43.31 29.58
C ARG A 359 -7.77 -44.70 29.61
N LYS A 360 -7.83 -45.41 28.49
CA LYS A 360 -8.31 -46.80 28.45
C LYS A 360 -7.36 -47.74 29.18
N ARG A 361 -6.04 -47.54 29.05
CA ARG A 361 -5.01 -48.31 29.77
C ARG A 361 -5.03 -48.02 31.27
N GLU A 362 -5.15 -46.76 31.68
CA GLU A 362 -5.28 -46.37 33.09
C GLU A 362 -6.51 -47.02 33.75
N LYS A 363 -7.68 -46.96 33.08
CA LYS A 363 -8.91 -47.61 33.57
C LYS A 363 -8.79 -49.14 33.65
N ALA A 364 -8.02 -49.76 32.77
CA ALA A 364 -7.74 -51.20 32.83
C ALA A 364 -6.81 -51.55 34.00
N ALA A 365 -5.82 -50.69 34.30
CA ALA A 365 -4.92 -50.85 35.43
C ALA A 365 -5.61 -50.65 36.79
N GLU A 366 -6.51 -49.66 36.92
CA GLU A 366 -7.29 -49.43 38.15
C GLU A 366 -8.22 -50.61 38.49
N LYS A 367 -8.76 -51.30 37.50
CA LYS A 367 -9.62 -52.49 37.72
C LYS A 367 -8.84 -53.73 38.16
N GLY A 368 -7.51 -53.72 38.13
CA GLY A 368 -6.66 -54.83 38.59
C GLY A 368 -6.17 -54.72 40.05
N SER A 369 -6.38 -53.58 40.73
CA SER A 369 -5.92 -53.38 42.11
C SER A 369 -6.99 -53.75 43.12
N THR A 370 -7.21 -55.06 43.29
CA THR A 370 -7.98 -55.57 44.43
C THR A 370 -7.10 -55.64 45.67
N GLY A 371 -7.29 -54.65 46.56
CA GLY A 371 -7.13 -54.81 48.00
C GLY A 371 -5.72 -54.70 48.56
N THR A 372 -5.35 -53.50 49.03
CA THR A 372 -4.60 -53.36 50.29
C THR A 372 -4.82 -51.96 50.87
N GLU A 373 -4.84 -51.90 52.19
CA GLU A 373 -5.29 -50.83 53.08
C GLU A 373 -4.73 -49.42 52.80
N GLN A 374 -5.58 -48.41 53.01
CA GLN A 374 -5.22 -46.99 52.99
C GLN A 374 -4.30 -46.62 54.18
N PRO A 375 -3.09 -46.07 53.95
CA PRO A 375 -2.40 -45.29 54.97
C PRO A 375 -2.86 -43.83 54.92
N LYS A 376 -3.13 -43.28 56.12
CA LYS A 376 -3.51 -41.89 56.37
C LYS A 376 -2.45 -40.93 55.79
N LYS A 377 -2.87 -40.07 54.85
CA LYS A 377 -2.03 -39.03 54.24
C LYS A 377 -1.74 -37.90 55.22
N ALA A 378 -0.45 -37.68 55.49
CA ALA A 378 0.08 -36.41 55.96
C ALA A 378 -0.01 -35.36 54.85
N SER A 379 -0.31 -34.12 55.25
CA SER A 379 -0.36 -32.93 54.41
C SER A 379 1.00 -32.62 53.77
N SER A 380 1.06 -32.55 52.44
CA SER A 380 2.17 -31.91 51.75
C SER A 380 1.68 -31.09 50.56
N ALA A 381 2.23 -29.88 50.49
CA ALA A 381 2.30 -28.95 49.36
C ALA A 381 0.99 -28.64 48.61
N VAL A 382 0.46 -27.44 48.89
CA VAL A 382 -0.54 -26.76 48.07
C VAL A 382 0.03 -26.59 46.65
N SER A 383 -0.41 -27.44 45.72
CA SER A 383 -0.28 -27.18 44.29
C SER A 383 -1.22 -26.03 43.93
N THR A 384 -0.67 -24.94 43.40
CA THR A 384 -1.41 -23.82 42.80
C THR A 384 -1.91 -24.20 41.40
N ASP A 385 -2.56 -25.36 41.27
CA ASP A 385 -3.31 -25.71 40.06
C ASP A 385 -4.68 -25.03 40.15
N TRP A 386 -4.81 -23.89 39.49
CA TRP A 386 -6.09 -23.23 39.30
C TRP A 386 -7.03 -24.15 38.52
N ARG A 387 -8.11 -24.61 39.16
CA ARG A 387 -9.23 -25.27 38.50
C ARG A 387 -10.46 -24.36 38.57
N PRO A 388 -11.17 -24.11 37.46
CA PRO A 388 -12.46 -23.44 37.47
C PRO A 388 -13.37 -24.07 38.54
N GLY A 389 -13.96 -23.25 39.41
CA GLY A 389 -14.96 -23.72 40.35
C GLY A 389 -16.20 -24.22 39.61
N LEU A 390 -16.96 -25.15 40.18
CA LEU A 390 -18.22 -25.61 39.60
C LEU A 390 -19.40 -24.84 40.22
N THR A 391 -20.42 -24.52 39.43
CA THR A 391 -21.70 -24.01 39.96
C THR A 391 -22.38 -25.10 40.81
N THR A 392 -23.42 -24.73 41.56
CA THR A 392 -24.26 -25.70 42.29
C THR A 392 -24.97 -26.70 41.37
N LYS A 393 -24.92 -26.50 40.05
CA LYS A 393 -25.42 -27.39 39.01
C LYS A 393 -24.32 -28.20 38.30
N GLY A 394 -23.05 -28.02 38.67
CA GLY A 394 -21.92 -28.76 38.10
C GLY A 394 -21.35 -28.17 36.80
N GLU A 395 -21.59 -26.89 36.52
CA GLU A 395 -21.03 -26.19 35.33
C GLU A 395 -19.71 -25.48 35.69
N GLU A 396 -18.70 -25.53 34.82
CA GLU A 396 -17.39 -24.89 35.07
C GLU A 396 -17.49 -23.36 34.97
N ILE A 397 -17.00 -22.66 36.01
CA ILE A 397 -17.01 -21.19 36.12
C ILE A 397 -15.66 -20.64 35.65
N TYR A 398 -15.61 -20.09 34.44
CA TYR A 398 -14.37 -19.61 33.80
C TYR A 398 -13.96 -18.18 34.18
N ALA A 399 -14.89 -17.35 34.67
CA ALA A 399 -14.59 -16.02 35.20
C ALA A 399 -15.65 -15.59 36.23
N MET A 400 -15.21 -15.04 37.35
CA MET A 400 -16.09 -14.54 38.41
C MET A 400 -15.81 -13.04 38.59
N GLN A 401 -16.84 -12.21 38.51
CA GLN A 401 -16.73 -10.81 38.95
C GLN A 401 -16.61 -10.82 40.47
N PRO A 402 -15.53 -10.32 41.08
CA PRO A 402 -15.38 -10.34 42.53
C PRO A 402 -16.48 -9.47 43.15
N TYR A 403 -17.43 -10.13 43.81
CA TYR A 403 -18.46 -9.47 44.60
C TYR A 403 -18.03 -9.54 46.06
N GLU A 404 -17.41 -8.48 46.56
CA GLU A 404 -17.01 -8.41 47.96
C GLU A 404 -18.23 -8.24 48.86
N ARG A 405 -18.61 -9.31 49.57
CA ARG A 405 -19.29 -9.20 50.85
C ARG A 405 -18.31 -9.68 51.93
N THR A 406 -17.71 -8.74 52.64
CA THR A 406 -16.92 -9.03 53.83
C THR A 406 -17.85 -9.50 54.95
N SER A 407 -18.08 -10.81 55.00
CA SER A 407 -18.64 -11.47 56.18
C SER A 407 -17.52 -11.58 57.23
N LYS A 408 -17.64 -10.80 58.30
CA LYS A 408 -16.75 -10.84 59.47
C LYS A 408 -16.98 -12.12 60.28
N THR A 409 -16.51 -13.27 59.80
CA THR A 409 -16.40 -14.47 60.65
C THR A 409 -15.25 -15.35 60.18
N THR A 410 -14.13 -15.23 60.90
CA THR A 410 -13.16 -16.29 61.26
C THR A 410 -12.88 -17.38 60.22
N GLY A 411 -11.83 -17.14 59.44
CA GLY A 411 -11.09 -18.13 58.67
C GLY A 411 -10.02 -17.41 57.86
N GLU A 412 -8.75 -17.77 58.03
CA GLU A 412 -7.61 -17.17 57.31
C GLU A 412 -7.77 -17.35 55.80
N ASN A 413 -8.36 -16.35 55.15
CA ASN A 413 -8.23 -16.17 53.71
C ASN A 413 -6.92 -15.43 53.47
N SER A 414 -5.91 -16.15 53.01
CA SER A 414 -4.69 -15.57 52.44
C SER A 414 -5.12 -14.72 51.23
N MET A 415 -5.19 -13.40 51.44
CA MET A 415 -5.34 -12.42 50.37
C MET A 415 -3.99 -12.28 49.68
N VAL A 416 -3.87 -12.85 48.49
CA VAL A 416 -2.76 -12.58 47.59
C VAL A 416 -3.08 -11.25 46.88
N PHE A 417 -2.35 -10.20 47.23
CA PHE A 417 -2.39 -8.95 46.49
C PHE A 417 -1.57 -9.13 45.21
N GLU A 418 -2.23 -9.37 44.08
CA GLU A 418 -1.61 -9.27 42.76
C GLU A 418 -1.69 -7.83 42.25
N ASP A 419 -0.67 -7.40 41.51
CA ASP A 419 -0.62 -6.06 40.96
C ASP A 419 -1.72 -5.87 39.89
N ALA A 420 -2.36 -4.70 39.88
CA ALA A 420 -3.48 -4.40 38.99
C ALA A 420 -3.07 -4.52 37.49
N GLU A 421 -1.79 -4.29 37.20
CA GLU A 421 -1.18 -4.46 35.88
C GLU A 421 -1.22 -5.91 35.37
N THR A 422 -1.28 -6.90 36.27
CA THR A 422 -1.28 -8.33 35.90
C THR A 422 -2.67 -8.95 35.87
N ILE A 423 -3.59 -8.48 36.72
CA ILE A 423 -4.96 -9.01 36.82
C ILE A 423 -5.76 -8.67 35.55
N GLY A 424 -5.64 -7.44 35.06
CA GLY A 424 -6.37 -6.98 33.87
C GLY A 424 -6.07 -7.80 32.62
N PRO A 425 -4.79 -7.95 32.22
CA PRO A 425 -4.41 -8.79 31.10
C PRO A 425 -4.78 -10.26 31.28
N ARG A 426 -4.62 -10.84 32.49
CA ARG A 426 -5.00 -12.25 32.74
C ARG A 426 -6.50 -12.50 32.61
N ALA A 427 -7.33 -11.62 33.16
CA ALA A 427 -8.79 -11.73 33.02
C ALA A 427 -9.23 -11.56 31.56
N THR A 428 -8.58 -10.62 30.84
CA THR A 428 -8.83 -10.39 29.41
C THR A 428 -8.40 -11.59 28.58
N ASP A 429 -7.22 -12.16 28.85
CA ASP A 429 -6.72 -13.36 28.17
C ASP A 429 -7.59 -14.59 28.47
N GLY A 430 -8.04 -14.76 29.72
CA GLY A 430 -8.96 -15.85 30.07
C GLY A 430 -10.26 -15.75 29.28
N TYR A 431 -10.87 -14.56 29.25
CA TYR A 431 -12.08 -14.30 28.50
C TYR A 431 -11.89 -14.48 26.98
N LEU A 432 -10.79 -13.97 26.41
CA LEU A 432 -10.54 -14.00 24.97
C LEU A 432 -9.97 -15.34 24.46
N LYS A 433 -9.33 -16.15 25.29
CA LYS A 433 -8.75 -17.44 24.86
C LYS A 433 -9.64 -18.63 25.18
N GLN A 434 -10.46 -18.56 26.23
CA GLN A 434 -11.22 -19.72 26.70
C GLN A 434 -12.67 -19.72 26.20
N LEU A 435 -13.29 -18.57 25.93
CA LEU A 435 -14.64 -18.52 25.38
C LEU A 435 -14.65 -18.58 23.84
N PRO A 436 -15.48 -19.45 23.23
CA PRO A 436 -15.75 -19.44 21.80
C PRO A 436 -16.25 -18.06 21.34
N GLU A 437 -15.90 -17.70 20.10
CA GLU A 437 -16.13 -16.34 19.59
C GLU A 437 -17.61 -15.94 19.55
N GLY A 438 -18.52 -16.89 19.31
CA GLY A 438 -19.97 -16.65 19.32
C GLY A 438 -20.60 -16.48 20.70
N GLU A 439 -19.86 -16.68 21.79
CA GLU A 439 -20.36 -16.61 23.17
C GLU A 439 -19.83 -15.39 23.94
N ARG A 440 -19.02 -14.55 23.29
CA ARG A 440 -18.47 -13.33 23.89
C ARG A 440 -19.51 -12.20 23.76
N VAL A 441 -19.86 -11.55 24.87
CA VAL A 441 -20.84 -10.44 24.89
C VAL A 441 -20.21 -9.19 25.54
N ASP A 442 -20.10 -8.08 24.81
CA ASP A 442 -19.69 -6.78 25.36
C ASP A 442 -20.94 -5.94 25.74
N ILE A 443 -21.01 -5.55 27.01
CA ILE A 443 -22.17 -4.89 27.63
C ILE A 443 -22.25 -3.37 27.38
N ARG A 444 -21.41 -2.75 26.52
CA ARG A 444 -21.26 -1.27 26.54
C ARG A 444 -21.41 -0.46 25.25
N THR A 445 -21.49 -1.01 24.03
CA THR A 445 -21.79 -0.17 22.84
C THR A 445 -22.21 -0.99 21.62
N GLU A 446 -23.40 -0.71 21.10
CA GLU A 446 -24.24 -1.62 20.31
C GLU A 446 -24.03 -1.63 18.78
N LYS A 447 -22.93 -1.11 18.21
CA LYS A 447 -22.83 -1.07 16.73
C LYS A 447 -21.50 -1.39 16.06
N TYR A 448 -20.39 -1.53 16.78
CA TYR A 448 -19.16 -2.03 16.16
C TYR A 448 -18.24 -2.64 17.21
N GLU A 449 -18.02 -3.95 17.10
CA GLU A 449 -17.13 -4.71 17.96
C GLU A 449 -15.70 -4.56 17.45
N TYR A 450 -14.93 -3.66 18.05
CA TYR A 450 -13.49 -3.63 17.80
C TYR A 450 -12.86 -4.84 18.45
N SER A 451 -12.28 -5.73 17.63
CA SER A 451 -11.71 -7.00 18.09
C SER A 451 -10.19 -7.03 17.89
N THR A 452 -9.55 -8.11 18.34
CA THR A 452 -8.15 -8.38 17.99
C THR A 452 -7.94 -8.52 16.49
N ALA A 453 -8.97 -8.80 15.69
CA ALA A 453 -8.87 -8.81 14.24
C ALA A 453 -8.61 -7.40 13.67
N ASP A 454 -9.06 -6.32 14.35
CA ASP A 454 -8.74 -4.94 13.94
C ASP A 454 -7.28 -4.53 14.23
N LYS A 455 -6.51 -5.40 14.91
CA LYS A 455 -5.05 -5.29 14.99
C LYS A 455 -4.38 -5.85 13.74
N MET A 456 -5.02 -6.84 13.09
CA MET A 456 -4.43 -7.49 11.92
C MET A 456 -4.40 -6.49 10.78
N GLY A 457 -3.22 -6.35 10.20
CA GLY A 457 -2.95 -5.41 9.15
C GLY A 457 -2.70 -3.98 9.61
N PHE A 458 -2.66 -3.66 10.91
CA PHE A 458 -2.17 -2.34 11.32
C PHE A 458 -0.71 -2.16 10.88
N VAL A 459 -0.42 -1.09 10.15
CA VAL A 459 0.94 -0.73 9.75
C VAL A 459 1.48 0.35 10.69
N GLU A 460 0.85 1.52 10.68
CA GLU A 460 1.33 2.69 11.41
C GLU A 460 0.21 3.70 11.72
N ILE A 461 0.51 4.64 12.62
CA ILE A 461 -0.26 5.87 12.76
C ILE A 461 0.25 6.83 11.70
N ASP A 462 -0.64 7.22 10.80
CA ASP A 462 -0.29 8.04 9.65
C ASP A 462 -0.50 9.54 9.93
N ASP A 463 -1.55 9.88 10.69
CA ASP A 463 -1.81 11.26 11.13
C ASP A 463 -2.63 11.31 12.44
N ILE A 464 -2.55 12.41 13.19
CA ILE A 464 -3.38 12.68 14.37
C ILE A 464 -3.98 14.08 14.30
N ALA A 465 -5.27 14.14 13.98
CA ALA A 465 -6.04 15.37 13.99
C ALA A 465 -6.57 15.68 15.40
N VAL A 466 -6.21 16.85 15.94
CA VAL A 466 -6.78 17.37 17.18
C VAL A 466 -8.08 18.09 16.83
N LYS A 467 -9.24 17.58 17.26
CA LYS A 467 -10.50 18.30 17.08
C LYS A 467 -10.57 19.45 18.09
N PRO A 468 -10.63 20.73 17.66
CA PRO A 468 -10.90 21.85 18.56
C PRO A 468 -12.35 21.72 19.05
N GLY A 469 -12.53 21.17 20.24
CA GLY A 469 -13.85 20.81 20.77
C GLY A 469 -14.11 21.38 22.17
N TYR A 470 -15.18 22.16 22.27
CA TYR A 470 -15.77 22.92 23.40
C TYR A 470 -16.06 22.18 24.73
N SER A 471 -15.57 20.95 24.93
CA SER A 471 -15.85 20.24 26.18
C SER A 471 -14.85 20.62 27.27
N SER A 472 -15.33 20.83 28.49
CA SER A 472 -14.57 21.03 29.73
C SER A 472 -13.68 19.84 30.15
N ARG A 473 -13.40 18.92 29.21
CA ARG A 473 -12.53 17.77 29.45
C ARG A 473 -11.09 18.24 29.57
N VAL A 474 -10.36 17.55 30.44
CA VAL A 474 -8.96 17.83 30.80
C VAL A 474 -8.00 17.68 29.60
N TYR A 475 -8.45 17.04 28.51
CA TYR A 475 -7.64 16.75 27.32
C TYR A 475 -8.43 16.99 26.03
N PRO A 476 -7.78 17.49 24.97
CA PRO A 476 -8.42 17.68 23.66
C PRO A 476 -8.81 16.34 23.04
N ALA A 477 -9.93 16.32 22.31
CA ALA A 477 -10.37 15.13 21.59
C ALA A 477 -9.46 14.93 20.36
N ILE A 478 -8.75 13.80 20.32
CA ILE A 478 -7.91 13.44 19.16
C ILE A 478 -8.60 12.37 18.32
N CYS A 479 -8.42 12.49 17.00
CA CYS A 479 -8.81 11.52 15.99
C CYS A 479 -7.53 11.01 15.33
N ILE A 480 -7.31 9.70 15.35
CA ILE A 480 -6.07 9.07 14.90
C ILE A 480 -6.36 8.46 13.53
N ARG A 481 -5.64 8.88 12.48
CA ARG A 481 -5.66 8.25 11.16
C ARG A 481 -4.67 7.10 11.18
N VAL A 482 -5.19 5.88 11.01
CA VAL A 482 -4.43 4.64 11.07
C VAL A 482 -4.40 3.99 9.70
N LYS A 483 -3.20 3.62 9.22
CA LYS A 483 -2.99 2.93 7.96
C LYS A 483 -2.94 1.41 8.17
N TYR A 484 -3.66 0.68 7.32
CA TYR A 484 -3.66 -0.76 7.28
C TYR A 484 -2.88 -1.31 6.06
N ASP A 485 -2.46 -2.57 6.12
CA ASP A 485 -1.66 -3.30 5.12
C ASP A 485 -2.39 -3.44 3.78
N ASN A 486 -3.72 -3.50 3.81
CA ASN A 486 -4.59 -3.47 2.65
C ASN A 486 -4.77 -2.06 2.05
N GLY A 487 -4.00 -1.07 2.52
CA GLY A 487 -4.08 0.34 2.09
C GLY A 487 -5.28 1.11 2.63
N MET A 488 -6.13 0.50 3.47
CA MET A 488 -7.27 1.20 4.07
C MET A 488 -6.85 2.11 5.22
N TYR A 489 -7.53 3.25 5.32
CA TYR A 489 -7.41 4.17 6.45
C TYR A 489 -8.63 4.07 7.37
N LYS A 490 -8.39 4.01 8.68
CA LYS A 490 -9.44 4.14 9.71
C LYS A 490 -9.16 5.34 10.62
N TYR A 491 -10.21 5.86 11.22
CA TYR A 491 -10.15 7.07 12.07
C TYR A 491 -10.62 6.82 13.51
N PRO A 492 -9.99 5.90 14.27
CA PRO A 492 -10.35 5.70 15.67
C PRO A 492 -10.08 6.96 16.50
N ASN A 493 -11.00 7.28 17.42
CA ASN A 493 -10.66 8.20 18.51
C ASN A 493 -9.73 7.51 19.51
N ARG A 494 -9.06 8.27 20.38
CA ARG A 494 -8.14 7.72 21.40
C ARG A 494 -8.75 6.59 22.24
N THR A 495 -10.03 6.68 22.60
CA THR A 495 -10.71 5.65 23.41
C THR A 495 -10.82 4.34 22.66
N VAL A 496 -11.22 4.39 21.39
CA VAL A 496 -11.26 3.22 20.49
C VAL A 496 -9.86 2.65 20.30
N PHE A 497 -8.88 3.51 20.06
CA PHE A 497 -7.48 3.08 19.86
C PHE A 497 -6.91 2.36 21.09
N ARG A 498 -7.21 2.86 22.30
CA ARG A 498 -6.88 2.19 23.57
C ARG A 498 -7.62 0.87 23.78
N LYS A 499 -8.84 0.72 23.29
CA LYS A 499 -9.56 -0.58 23.34
C LYS A 499 -8.87 -1.61 22.44
N ILE A 500 -8.42 -1.20 21.26
CA ILE A 500 -7.71 -2.07 20.32
C ILE A 500 -6.36 -2.47 20.91
N TRP A 501 -5.50 -1.52 21.29
CA TRP A 501 -4.09 -1.79 21.63
C TRP A 501 -3.80 -1.98 23.12
N GLY A 502 -4.76 -1.70 24.00
CA GLY A 502 -4.52 -1.51 25.43
C GLY A 502 -4.08 -0.07 25.73
N SER A 503 -4.43 0.45 26.90
CA SER A 503 -4.22 1.87 27.25
C SER A 503 -2.77 2.30 27.13
N ALA A 504 -1.86 1.58 27.79
CA ALA A 504 -0.43 1.92 27.84
C ALA A 504 0.24 1.88 26.46
N ARG A 505 -0.03 0.82 25.67
CA ARG A 505 0.56 0.67 24.33
C ARG A 505 0.01 1.70 23.35
N ALA A 506 -1.31 1.92 23.36
CA ALA A 506 -1.94 2.95 22.53
C ALA A 506 -1.36 4.35 22.81
N ASP A 507 -1.19 4.70 24.08
CA ASP A 507 -0.61 5.99 24.45
C ASP A 507 0.84 6.09 24.02
N ARG A 508 1.66 5.05 24.23
CA ARG A 508 3.06 5.02 23.75
C ARG A 508 3.15 5.22 22.25
N MET A 509 2.33 4.52 21.46
CA MET A 509 2.34 4.70 19.99
C MET A 509 1.95 6.11 19.55
N ILE A 510 1.03 6.76 20.28
CA ILE A 510 0.71 8.16 20.01
C ILE A 510 1.88 9.07 20.41
N GLU A 511 2.54 8.81 21.53
CA GLU A 511 3.72 9.56 21.96
C GLU A 511 4.88 9.42 20.97
N ASP A 512 5.17 8.20 20.52
CA ASP A 512 6.17 7.89 19.48
C ASP A 512 5.87 8.68 18.19
N PHE A 513 4.62 8.67 17.71
CA PHE A 513 4.21 9.47 16.55
C PHE A 513 4.48 10.99 16.71
N TYR A 514 4.17 11.56 17.88
CA TYR A 514 4.43 12.97 18.15
C TYR A 514 5.94 13.27 18.25
N ASN A 515 6.70 12.39 18.91
CA ASN A 515 8.14 12.51 19.05
C ASN A 515 8.85 12.44 17.69
N ASP A 516 8.47 11.48 16.84
CA ASP A 516 9.04 11.27 15.49
C ASP A 516 8.79 12.48 14.58
N LYS A 517 7.65 13.17 14.75
CA LYS A 517 7.32 14.41 14.01
C LYS A 517 7.87 15.68 14.66
N GLY A 518 8.59 15.59 15.78
CA GLY A 518 9.04 16.77 16.54
C GLY A 518 7.88 17.62 17.08
N LEU A 519 6.69 17.04 17.22
CA LEU A 519 5.47 17.71 17.65
C LEU A 519 5.25 17.49 19.14
N ARG A 520 4.68 18.49 19.83
CA ARG A 520 4.38 18.36 21.25
C ARG A 520 3.06 17.63 21.49
N ILE A 521 3.08 16.63 22.38
CA ILE A 521 1.92 15.78 22.68
C ILE A 521 0.75 16.63 23.24
N PRO A 522 -0.50 16.49 22.73
CA PRO A 522 -1.61 17.38 23.07
C PRO A 522 -2.01 17.40 24.54
N TRP A 523 -1.79 16.31 25.29
CA TRP A 523 -2.16 16.23 26.71
C TRP A 523 -1.10 16.74 27.68
N GLU A 524 0.12 17.05 27.22
CA GLU A 524 1.10 17.80 28.02
C GLU A 524 0.73 19.27 28.17
N LYS A 525 -0.04 19.81 27.21
CA LYS A 525 -0.71 21.09 27.38
C LYS A 525 -1.80 20.89 28.42
N ARG A 526 -1.46 20.96 29.73
CA ARG A 526 -2.46 21.09 30.79
C ARG A 526 -3.42 22.19 30.34
N ALA A 527 -4.67 21.82 30.06
CA ALA A 527 -5.70 22.81 29.79
C ALA A 527 -5.66 23.79 30.96
N LYS A 528 -5.21 25.03 30.71
CA LYS A 528 -5.29 26.09 31.72
C LYS A 528 -6.78 26.16 32.06
N ARG A 529 -7.15 25.71 33.26
CA ARG A 529 -8.51 25.89 33.74
C ARG A 529 -8.80 27.38 33.55
N PRO A 530 -9.86 27.77 32.83
CA PRO A 530 -10.26 29.17 32.81
C PRO A 530 -10.40 29.58 34.27
N ARG A 531 -9.67 30.62 34.69
CA ARG A 531 -9.82 31.14 36.05
C ARG A 531 -11.28 31.50 36.21
N ALA A 532 -11.90 31.08 37.32
CA ALA A 532 -13.28 31.43 37.62
C ALA A 532 -13.41 32.96 37.58
N GLY A 533 -14.00 33.49 36.51
CA GLY A 533 -14.10 34.93 36.24
C GLY A 533 -13.75 35.36 34.82
N GLU A 534 -13.06 34.54 34.01
CA GLU A 534 -12.68 34.91 32.64
C GLU A 534 -13.79 34.50 31.66
N SER A 535 -14.74 35.41 31.41
CA SER A 535 -15.76 35.22 30.39
C SER A 535 -15.10 35.17 29.01
N VAL A 536 -15.20 34.02 28.34
CA VAL A 536 -14.77 33.85 26.95
C VAL A 536 -15.54 34.85 26.09
N LYS A 537 -14.84 35.86 25.54
CA LYS A 537 -15.40 36.73 24.50
C LYS A 537 -15.64 35.85 23.28
N VAL A 538 -16.91 35.64 22.96
CA VAL A 538 -17.33 35.10 21.67
C VAL A 538 -16.83 36.09 20.61
N VAL A 539 -15.91 35.65 19.76
CA VAL A 539 -15.49 36.41 18.58
C VAL A 539 -16.66 36.33 17.61
N GLU A 540 -17.42 37.41 17.55
CA GLU A 540 -18.49 37.64 16.60
C GLU A 540 -17.82 37.93 15.24
N SER A 541 -17.92 36.98 14.31
CA SER A 541 -17.49 37.16 12.93
C SER A 541 -18.33 38.25 12.28
N VAL A 542 -17.64 39.26 11.75
CA VAL A 542 -18.19 40.38 11.00
C VAL A 542 -18.71 39.86 9.66
N GLU A 543 -20.03 39.80 9.49
CA GLU A 543 -20.66 39.82 8.17
C GLU A 543 -21.33 41.19 7.98
N GLU A 544 -20.87 41.89 6.96
CA GLU A 544 -21.33 43.22 6.57
C GLU A 544 -22.56 43.11 5.66
N THR A 545 -23.54 43.97 5.96
CA THR A 545 -24.93 44.05 5.51
C THR A 545 -25.16 44.56 4.09
N THR A 546 -26.18 44.03 3.39
CA THR A 546 -27.35 44.72 2.78
C THR A 546 -28.42 43.63 2.52
N SER A 547 -29.75 43.76 2.61
CA SER A 547 -30.72 44.85 2.51
C SER A 547 -32.06 44.41 3.15
N ALA A 548 -32.88 45.38 3.53
CA ALA A 548 -34.03 45.30 4.45
C ALA A 548 -35.30 44.62 3.91
N ARG A 549 -36.07 43.95 4.79
CA ARG A 549 -37.53 44.16 4.91
C ARG A 549 -38.09 43.63 6.23
N ALA A 550 -38.85 44.50 6.91
CA ALA A 550 -39.51 44.30 8.19
C ALA A 550 -40.78 43.43 8.09
N THR A 551 -41.07 42.67 9.16
CA THR A 551 -42.38 42.69 9.88
C THR A 551 -42.33 41.84 11.17
N GLU A 552 -42.55 42.54 12.29
CA GLU A 552 -43.43 42.23 13.44
C GLU A 552 -43.37 40.88 14.21
N ARG A 553 -43.05 41.07 15.51
CA ARG A 553 -43.41 40.35 16.76
C ARG A 553 -44.82 39.68 16.79
N PRO A 554 -45.16 38.75 17.73
CA PRO A 554 -44.81 38.84 19.15
C PRO A 554 -44.51 37.57 19.97
N GLN A 555 -44.04 37.86 21.18
CA GLN A 555 -43.65 37.02 22.32
C GLN A 555 -44.73 36.05 22.83
N ARG A 556 -44.26 34.91 23.33
CA ARG A 556 -44.75 34.11 24.50
C ARG A 556 -43.61 33.13 24.81
N GLY A 557 -43.24 32.77 26.03
CA GLY A 557 -43.83 32.91 27.35
C GLY A 557 -43.11 31.88 28.21
N ARG A 558 -42.44 32.38 29.25
CA ARG A 558 -41.75 31.69 30.34
C ARG A 558 -42.64 30.60 30.98
N THR A 559 -42.08 29.46 31.39
CA THR A 559 -42.39 28.84 32.69
C THR A 559 -41.45 27.68 33.03
N THR A 560 -40.92 27.78 34.24
CA THR A 560 -40.21 26.79 35.02
C THR A 560 -41.19 25.79 35.65
N SER A 561 -40.87 24.50 35.70
CA SER A 561 -41.46 23.61 36.71
C SER A 561 -40.48 22.55 37.22
N ARG A 562 -40.31 22.59 38.54
CA ARG A 562 -39.55 21.74 39.44
C ARG A 562 -40.26 20.38 39.70
N SER A 563 -39.43 19.38 40.02
CA SER A 563 -39.65 18.28 40.99
C SER A 563 -40.59 17.11 40.62
N PRO A 564 -40.57 15.95 41.34
CA PRO A 564 -39.59 15.43 42.30
C PRO A 564 -39.19 13.93 42.16
N GLU A 565 -37.99 13.63 42.64
CA GLU A 565 -37.63 12.62 43.65
C GLU A 565 -38.70 11.59 44.07
N ARG A 566 -38.42 10.29 43.84
CA ARG A 566 -39.08 9.17 44.53
C ARG A 566 -38.06 8.08 44.91
N ARG A 567 -37.74 8.03 46.21
CA ARG A 567 -37.26 6.85 46.93
C ARG A 567 -38.38 5.80 46.99
N ARG A 568 -38.08 4.53 46.75
CA ARG A 568 -38.75 3.40 47.42
C ARG A 568 -37.78 2.26 47.68
N SER A 569 -37.81 1.84 48.92
CA SER A 569 -37.15 0.71 49.57
C SER A 569 -38.03 -0.55 49.53
N SER A 570 -37.39 -1.68 49.88
CA SER A 570 -37.93 -3.01 50.26
C SER A 570 -38.51 -3.84 49.10
N SER A 571 -38.44 -5.17 49.07
CA SER A 571 -38.32 -6.19 50.12
C SER A 571 -37.85 -7.54 49.52
N VAL A 572 -37.34 -8.39 50.39
CA VAL A 572 -36.98 -9.80 50.16
C VAL A 572 -38.25 -10.65 50.18
N SER A 573 -38.42 -11.59 49.22
CA SER A 573 -39.23 -12.79 49.46
C SER A 573 -38.67 -14.01 48.73
N SER A 574 -38.36 -15.04 49.51
CA SER A 574 -38.08 -16.42 49.07
C SER A 574 -39.32 -17.09 48.49
N SER A 575 -39.15 -18.05 47.58
CA SER A 575 -39.95 -19.27 47.31
C SER A 575 -39.51 -19.84 45.95
N ALA A 576 -38.79 -20.97 45.90
CA ALA A 576 -39.27 -22.36 45.88
C ALA A 576 -39.58 -22.88 44.45
N SER A 577 -38.69 -23.77 43.99
CA SER A 577 -38.88 -24.95 43.14
C SER A 577 -40.12 -25.08 42.25
N PHE A 578 -39.91 -25.13 40.92
CA PHE A 578 -40.70 -25.96 40.00
C PHE A 578 -39.82 -26.43 38.83
N LEU A 579 -39.83 -27.75 38.59
CA LEU A 579 -39.20 -28.48 37.49
C LEU A 579 -40.14 -28.44 36.26
N SER A 580 -39.61 -28.25 35.05
CA SER A 580 -40.27 -28.72 33.81
C SER A 580 -39.28 -29.01 32.68
N ASP A 581 -39.53 -30.14 32.01
CA ASP A 581 -38.86 -30.70 30.84
C ASP A 581 -38.92 -29.81 29.58
N GLU A 582 -38.09 -28.77 29.49
CA GLU A 582 -37.97 -27.93 28.27
C GLU A 582 -36.61 -28.04 27.56
N GLY A 583 -35.69 -28.85 28.10
CA GLY A 583 -34.30 -28.92 27.62
C GLY A 583 -34.06 -29.81 26.41
N LEU A 584 -34.92 -30.80 26.16
CA LEU A 584 -34.71 -31.81 25.10
C LEU A 584 -35.31 -31.42 23.74
N GLU A 585 -36.31 -30.53 23.69
CA GLU A 585 -36.86 -30.02 22.42
C GLU A 585 -35.96 -28.96 21.76
N ARG A 586 -35.04 -28.34 22.51
CA ARG A 586 -34.15 -27.30 21.98
C ARG A 586 -32.95 -27.82 21.19
N LEU A 587 -32.58 -29.09 21.33
CA LEU A 587 -31.47 -29.69 20.58
C LEU A 587 -31.90 -30.17 19.18
N GLY A 588 -33.13 -30.70 19.04
CA GLY A 588 -33.67 -31.06 17.71
C GLY A 588 -33.84 -29.87 16.77
N GLY A 589 -34.16 -28.69 17.33
CA GLY A 589 -34.29 -27.45 16.53
C GLY A 589 -32.96 -26.89 16.01
N ILE A 590 -31.81 -27.35 16.51
CA ILE A 590 -30.49 -26.91 16.02
C ILE A 590 -30.06 -27.74 14.81
N GLU A 591 -30.33 -29.04 14.79
CA GLU A 591 -30.06 -29.92 13.64
C GLU A 591 -30.93 -29.53 12.44
N ASP A 592 -32.22 -29.27 12.65
CA ASP A 592 -33.14 -28.77 11.58
C ASP A 592 -32.72 -27.40 11.03
N ARG A 593 -32.03 -26.58 11.83
CA ARG A 593 -31.50 -25.29 11.37
C ARG A 593 -30.23 -25.45 10.54
N MET A 594 -29.35 -26.39 10.89
CA MET A 594 -28.14 -26.70 10.12
C MET A 594 -28.50 -27.24 8.72
N ASP A 595 -29.43 -28.19 8.64
CA ASP A 595 -29.92 -28.74 7.36
C ASP A 595 -30.56 -27.67 6.46
N LYS A 596 -31.21 -26.67 7.07
CA LYS A 596 -31.78 -25.53 6.34
C LYS A 596 -30.72 -24.57 5.80
N PHE A 597 -29.60 -24.43 6.49
CA PHE A 597 -28.47 -23.62 6.04
C PHE A 597 -27.71 -24.29 4.88
N GLU A 598 -27.49 -25.61 4.94
CA GLU A 598 -26.85 -26.34 3.83
C GLU A 598 -27.68 -26.27 2.55
N LYS A 599 -29.00 -26.47 2.63
CA LYS A 599 -29.90 -26.33 1.46
C LYS A 599 -29.94 -24.92 0.88
N MET A 600 -29.75 -23.88 1.72
CA MET A 600 -29.64 -22.51 1.21
C MET A 600 -28.32 -22.28 0.47
N PHE A 601 -27.22 -22.86 0.95
CA PHE A 601 -25.92 -22.76 0.31
C PHE A 601 -25.89 -23.49 -1.05
N GLU A 602 -26.46 -24.70 -1.13
CA GLU A 602 -26.60 -25.41 -2.41
C GLU A 602 -27.47 -24.64 -3.41
N ASN A 603 -28.57 -24.04 -2.96
CA ASN A 603 -29.41 -23.22 -3.85
C ASN A 603 -28.69 -21.97 -4.36
N LEU A 604 -27.89 -21.32 -3.52
CA LEU A 604 -27.08 -20.16 -3.94
C LEU A 604 -25.99 -20.56 -4.93
N SER A 605 -25.30 -21.67 -4.69
CA SER A 605 -24.29 -22.21 -5.61
C SER A 605 -24.89 -22.53 -6.98
N ASN A 606 -26.03 -23.25 -6.99
CA ASN A 606 -26.73 -23.60 -8.23
C ASN A 606 -27.28 -22.37 -8.98
N LYS A 607 -27.57 -21.27 -8.27
CA LYS A 607 -28.03 -20.02 -8.89
C LYS A 607 -26.86 -19.23 -9.50
N LEU A 608 -25.69 -19.30 -8.88
CA LEU A 608 -24.45 -18.73 -9.39
C LEU A 608 -23.96 -19.47 -10.65
N ASP A 609 -24.07 -20.80 -10.68
CA ASP A 609 -23.71 -21.59 -11.86
C ASP A 609 -24.69 -21.44 -13.03
N LYS A 610 -25.93 -21.00 -12.79
CA LYS A 610 -26.89 -20.63 -13.85
C LYS A 610 -26.71 -19.22 -14.38
N LEU A 611 -25.98 -18.37 -13.66
CA LEU A 611 -25.66 -17.00 -14.07
C LEU A 611 -24.32 -16.91 -14.82
N ARG A 612 -23.49 -17.95 -14.70
CA ARG A 612 -22.35 -18.23 -15.59
C ARG A 612 -22.84 -18.97 -16.84
#